data_AF-A0A7X9EU24-F1
#
_entry.id   AF-A0A7X9EU24-F1
#
_cell.length_a   1.000
_cell.length_b   1.000
_cell.length_c   1.000
_cell.angle_alpha   90.00
_cell.angle_beta   90.00
_cell.angle_gamma   90.00
#
_symmetry.space_group_name_H-M   'P 1'
#
loop_
_entity.id
_entity.type
_entity.pdbx_description
1 polymer ?
#
loop_
_entity_poly.entity_id
_entity_poly.type
_entity_poly.pdbx_seq_one_letter_code
_entity_poly.pdbx_strand_id
1 'polypeptide(L)' 'MKIRDIMTPYPMTVGPEQTVGEVARLFMEHKIDGIPVADVSGRLIGLFT' A
#
# COMPACT_ATOMS: atom_id res chain seq x y z
N MET A 1 24.78 -6.35 1.14
CA MET A 1 23.32 -6.48 1.27
C MET A 1 22.73 -5.10 1.42
N LYS A 2 21.86 -4.71 0.49
CA LYS A 2 21.15 -3.42 0.42
C LYS A 2 19.66 -3.67 0.71
N ILE A 3 18.95 -2.63 1.15
CA ILE A 3 17.48 -2.69 1.38
C ILE A 3 16.73 -3.24 0.16
N ARG A 4 17.14 -2.81 -1.05
CA ARG A 4 16.55 -3.28 -2.30
C ARG A 4 16.69 -4.78 -2.56
N ASP A 5 17.60 -5.46 -1.86
CA ASP A 5 17.81 -6.90 -1.99
C ASP A 5 16.81 -7.71 -1.14
N ILE A 6 16.01 -7.04 -0.29
CA ILE A 6 15.11 -7.67 0.70
C ILE A 6 13.67 -7.18 0.56
N MET A 7 13.48 -5.89 0.21
CA MET A 7 12.17 -5.27 0.14
C MET A 7 11.25 -5.98 -0.87
N THR A 8 9.94 -5.88 -0.66
CA THR A 8 8.95 -6.23 -1.69
C THR A 8 9.05 -5.22 -2.84
N PRO A 9 9.45 -5.62 -4.06
CA PRO A 9 9.49 -4.72 -5.20
C PRO A 9 8.07 -4.42 -5.68
N TYR A 10 7.80 -3.16 -6.02
CA TYR A 10 6.49 -2.70 -6.51
C TYR A 10 5.32 -3.13 -5.60
N PRO A 11 5.31 -2.69 -4.32
CA PRO A 11 4.22 -3.05 -3.42
C PRO A 11 2.87 -2.55 -3.95
N MET A 12 1.79 -3.25 -3.60
CA MET A 12 0.45 -2.73 -3.82
C MET A 12 0.29 -1.40 -3.07
N THR A 13 -0.38 -0.43 -3.69
CA THR A 13 -0.67 0.86 -3.08
C THR A 13 -2.14 1.20 -3.25
N VAL A 14 -2.67 2.04 -2.37
CA VAL A 14 -4.00 2.63 -2.51
C VAL A 14 -3.92 4.14 -2.75
N GLY A 15 -4.91 4.70 -3.41
CA GLY A 15 -5.06 6.13 -3.60
C GLY A 15 -5.69 6.80 -2.36
N PRO A 16 -5.43 8.10 -2.13
CA PRO A 16 -5.99 8.83 -0.99
C PRO A 16 -7.52 8.94 -1.04
N GLU A 17 -8.11 8.80 -2.23
CA GLU A 17 -9.55 8.98 -2.46
C GLU A 17 -10.33 7.67 -2.32
N GLN A 18 -9.64 6.54 -2.11
CA GLN A 18 -10.28 5.25 -1.87
C GLN A 18 -10.93 5.23 -0.48
N THR A 19 -12.12 4.64 -0.42
CA THR A 19 -12.88 4.52 0.82
C THR A 19 -12.26 3.47 1.75
N VAL A 20 -12.48 3.62 3.04
CA VAL A 20 -12.04 2.65 4.06
C VAL A 20 -12.54 1.24 3.75
N GLY A 21 -13.76 1.09 3.24
CA GLY A 21 -14.34 -0.21 2.90
C GLY A 21 -13.61 -0.90 1.75
N GLU A 22 -13.20 -0.15 0.72
CA GLU A 22 -12.40 -0.68 -0.39
C GLU A 22 -11.02 -1.13 0.09
N VAL A 23 -10.36 -0.34 0.94
CA VAL A 23 -9.04 -0.69 1.49
C VAL A 23 -9.14 -1.88 2.44
N ALA A 24 -10.16 -1.95 3.30
CA ALA A 24 -10.38 -3.07 4.21
C ALA A 24 -10.62 -4.39 3.45
N ARG A 25 -11.29 -4.34 2.29
CA ARG A 25 -11.45 -5.52 1.42
C ARG A 25 -10.09 -6.06 0.95
N LEU A 26 -9.15 -5.18 0.59
CA LEU A 26 -7.80 -5.57 0.18
C LEU A 26 -7.03 -6.23 1.33
N PHE A 27 -7.18 -5.74 2.56
CA PHE A 27 -6.56 -6.37 3.75
C PHE A 27 -7.04 -7.80 3.94
N MET A 28 -8.35 -8.03 3.84
CA MET A 28 -8.94 -9.37 3.97
C MET A 28 -8.54 -10.31 2.81
N GLU A 29 -8.54 -9.79 1.57
CA GLU A 29 -8.24 -10.56 0.36
C GLU A 29 -6.76 -10.96 0.27
N HIS A 30 -5.86 -10.02 0.57
CA HIS A 30 -4.43 -10.21 0.42
C HIS A 30 -3.69 -10.57 1.72
N LYS A 31 -4.40 -10.59 2.86
CA LYS A 31 -3.84 -10.90 4.19
C LYS A 31 -2.62 -10.03 4.51
N ILE A 32 -2.76 -8.73 4.31
CA ILE A 32 -1.72 -7.72 4.56
C ILE A 32 -2.02 -6.96 5.85
N ASP A 33 -0.97 -6.59 6.57
CA ASP A 33 -1.05 -5.83 7.83
C ASP A 33 -0.90 -4.30 7.61
N GLY A 34 -0.56 -3.88 6.39
CA GLY A 34 -0.36 -2.49 6.04
C GLY A 34 -0.27 -2.28 4.54
N ILE A 35 -0.75 -1.13 4.06
CA ILE A 35 -0.68 -0.74 2.65
C ILE A 35 -0.24 0.73 2.51
N PRO A 36 0.76 1.04 1.66
CA PRO A 36 1.14 2.42 1.36
C PRO A 36 0.01 3.17 0.62
N VAL A 37 -0.17 4.44 0.98
CA VAL A 37 -1.06 5.37 0.26
C VAL A 37 -0.22 6.25 -0.66
N ALA A 38 -0.49 6.21 -1.96
CA ALA A 38 0.25 6.96 -2.98
C ALA A 38 -0.68 7.86 -3.81
N ASP A 39 -0.18 9.04 -4.20
CA ASP A 39 -0.91 9.93 -5.11
C ASP A 39 -0.85 9.45 -6.58
N VAL A 40 -1.54 10.16 -7.47
CA VAL A 40 -1.61 9.83 -8.91
C VAL A 40 -0.24 9.89 -9.63
N SER A 41 0.75 10.56 -9.04
CA SER A 41 2.13 10.63 -9.56
C SER A 41 3.02 9.50 -9.02
N GLY A 42 2.46 8.62 -8.18
CA GLY A 42 3.18 7.51 -7.55
C GLY A 42 3.99 7.94 -6.32
N ARG A 43 3.78 9.15 -5.80
CA ARG A 43 4.47 9.58 -4.57
C ARG A 43 3.76 9.01 -3.35
N LEU A 44 4.55 8.45 -2.44
CA LEU A 44 4.08 8.04 -1.12
C LEU A 44 3.61 9.26 -0.32
N ILE A 45 2.37 9.22 0.17
CA ILE A 45 1.76 10.28 0.98
C ILE A 45 1.23 9.79 2.33
N GLY A 46 1.17 8.47 2.55
CA GLY A 46 0.71 7.91 3.81
C GLY A 46 0.86 6.40 3.91
N LEU A 47 0.39 5.85 5.03
CA LEU A 47 0.33 4.42 5.33
C LEU A 47 -1.02 4.13 6.00
N PHE A 48 -1.69 3.06 5.59
CA PHE A 48 -2.92 2.57 6.21
C PHE A 48 -2.65 1.21 6.87
N THR A 49 -3.19 0.98 8.07
CA THR A 49 -3.00 -0.24 8.90
C THR A 49 -4.29 -0.61 9.62
#